data_AF-A0A947MNH2-F1
#
_entry.id   AF-A0A947MNH2-F1
#
_cell.length_a   1.000
_cell.length_b   1.000
_cell.length_c   1.000
_cell.angle_alpha   90.00
_cell.angle_beta   90.00
_cell.angle_gamma   90.00
#
_symmetry.space_group_name_H-M   'P 1'
#
loop_
_entity.id
_entity.type
_entity.pdbx_description
1 polymer ?
#
loop_
_entity_poly.entity_id
_entity_poly.type
_entity_poly.pdbx_seq_one_letter_code
_entity_poly.pdbx_strand_id
1 'polypeptide(L)'
;MTSQLTNPLFLVFKALLACVLVLMLDQLLGNPDHVSSTFVALLCLTPTVSMGLWHARDQLVSGLLGACWGTALSFLGWPMELALPLAVGLSIASSFGLKMGGSYATAAFSALFVVLVQFQSPGHTLQVRLLALSIAAVSSFIVNTLVSSLIYRDIFSERLAKAEKEVYAVLPAVVAGEGAKADQVFELLATLKHQMRQTLQELAFRKDWQTHAQLLKLLKRAQWLNYLLHLIWDLAWLQREEGLDTHDLETFVAWIRGEASEFVFLSDSLLGVQKRVVSVLKRLNAQHETAA
;
A
#
# COMPACT_ATOMS: atom_id res chain seq x y z
N MET A 1 8.95 0.76 -1.76
CA MET A 1 8.88 -0.23 -0.67
C MET A 1 7.65 -1.13 -0.73
N THR A 2 6.45 -0.62 -1.04
CA THR A 2 5.23 -1.44 -1.24
C THR A 2 5.36 -2.54 -2.33
N SER A 3 6.24 -2.35 -3.32
CA SER A 3 6.53 -3.33 -4.37
C SER A 3 7.20 -4.61 -3.84
N GLN A 4 8.05 -4.52 -2.81
CA GLN A 4 8.75 -5.69 -2.24
C GLN A 4 7.79 -6.65 -1.51
N LEU A 5 6.68 -6.11 -1.02
CA LEU A 5 5.64 -6.82 -0.28
C LEU A 5 4.59 -7.51 -1.18
N THR A 6 4.75 -7.46 -2.50
CA THR A 6 3.74 -7.99 -3.43
C THR A 6 4.32 -9.12 -4.27
N ASN A 7 3.61 -10.26 -4.32
CA ASN A 7 3.98 -11.38 -5.19
C ASN A 7 3.66 -11.00 -6.66
N PRO A 8 4.66 -10.99 -7.57
CA PRO A 8 4.46 -10.54 -8.94
C PRO A 8 3.50 -11.44 -9.72
N LEU A 9 3.51 -12.75 -9.49
CA LEU A 9 2.60 -13.69 -10.17
C LEU A 9 1.15 -13.44 -9.79
N PHE A 10 0.90 -13.10 -8.52
CA PHE A 10 -0.44 -12.75 -8.04
C PHE A 10 -0.96 -11.46 -8.68
N LEU A 11 -0.08 -10.46 -8.86
CA LEU A 11 -0.42 -9.23 -9.55
C LEU A 11 -0.74 -9.50 -11.04
N VAL A 12 0.08 -10.32 -11.72
CA VAL A 12 -0.15 -10.72 -13.11
C VAL A 12 -1.49 -11.44 -13.25
N PHE A 13 -1.81 -12.37 -12.36
CA PHE A 13 -3.09 -13.07 -12.38
C PHE A 13 -4.28 -12.11 -12.25
N LYS A 14 -4.24 -11.17 -11.29
CA LYS A 14 -5.27 -10.13 -11.16
C LYS A 14 -5.36 -9.23 -12.38
N ALA A 15 -4.21 -8.84 -12.93
CA ALA A 15 -4.14 -8.02 -14.14
C ALA A 15 -4.83 -8.71 -15.31
N LEU A 16 -4.55 -9.99 -15.54
CA LEU A 16 -5.19 -10.76 -16.61
C LEU A 16 -6.71 -10.84 -16.42
N LEU A 17 -7.17 -11.16 -15.21
CA LEU A 17 -8.61 -11.21 -14.92
C LEU A 17 -9.28 -9.84 -15.10
N ALA A 18 -8.63 -8.76 -14.67
CA ALA A 18 -9.14 -7.41 -14.84
C ALA A 18 -9.23 -7.03 -16.32
N CYS A 19 -8.19 -7.30 -17.12
CA CYS A 19 -8.22 -7.05 -18.55
C CYS A 19 -9.34 -7.81 -19.25
N VAL A 20 -9.50 -9.11 -18.97
CA VAL A 20 -10.57 -9.93 -19.57
C VAL A 20 -11.94 -9.36 -19.22
N LEU A 21 -12.18 -9.05 -17.94
CA LEU A 21 -13.45 -8.52 -17.48
C LEU A 21 -13.76 -7.14 -18.08
N VAL A 22 -12.76 -6.26 -18.15
CA VAL A 22 -12.88 -4.95 -18.79
C VAL A 22 -13.28 -5.10 -20.25
N LEU A 23 -12.57 -5.94 -21.02
CA LEU A 23 -12.85 -6.11 -22.44
C LEU A 23 -14.25 -6.69 -22.67
N MET A 24 -14.70 -7.63 -21.83
CA MET A 24 -16.07 -8.14 -21.88
C MET A 24 -17.11 -7.05 -21.61
N LEU A 25 -16.88 -6.20 -20.60
CA LEU A 25 -17.78 -5.11 -20.25
C LEU A 25 -17.77 -3.99 -21.29
N ASP A 26 -16.62 -3.67 -21.88
CA ASP A 26 -16.51 -2.70 -22.96
C ASP A 26 -17.30 -3.16 -24.19
N GLN A 27 -17.18 -4.44 -24.57
CA GLN A 27 -17.96 -5.02 -25.66
C GLN A 27 -19.47 -5.03 -25.36
N LEU A 28 -19.85 -5.37 -24.12
CA LEU A 28 -21.25 -5.41 -23.70
C LEU A 28 -21.90 -4.02 -23.69
N LEU A 29 -21.15 -2.99 -23.26
CA LEU A 29 -21.63 -1.63 -23.09
C LEU A 29 -21.35 -0.73 -24.30
N GLY A 30 -20.68 -1.26 -25.32
CA GLY A 30 -20.33 -0.51 -26.53
C GLY A 30 -19.31 0.61 -26.30
N ASN A 31 -18.41 0.46 -25.32
CA ASN A 31 -17.36 1.46 -25.07
C ASN A 31 -16.25 1.36 -26.14
N PRO A 32 -15.97 2.43 -26.91
CA PRO A 32 -14.90 2.41 -27.91
C PRO A 32 -13.49 2.60 -27.32
N ASP A 33 -13.35 3.04 -26.07
CA ASP A 33 -12.07 3.35 -25.41
C ASP A 33 -11.58 2.18 -24.52
N HIS A 34 -11.18 1.09 -25.18
CA HIS A 34 -10.69 -0.13 -24.52
C HIS A 34 -9.35 0.05 -23.82
N VAL A 35 -8.51 0.93 -24.34
CA VAL A 35 -7.15 1.13 -23.81
C VAL A 35 -7.21 1.81 -22.46
N SER A 36 -8.03 2.86 -22.33
CA SER A 36 -8.12 3.58 -21.08
C SER A 36 -8.85 2.81 -19.99
N SER A 37 -9.94 2.11 -20.32
CA SER A 37 -10.65 1.26 -19.37
C SER A 37 -9.71 0.20 -18.79
N THR A 38 -8.91 -0.44 -19.65
CA THR A 38 -7.94 -1.47 -19.25
C THR A 38 -6.82 -0.86 -18.41
N PHE A 39 -6.23 0.25 -18.85
CA PHE A 39 -5.15 0.92 -18.14
C PHE A 39 -5.57 1.38 -16.74
N VAL A 40 -6.73 2.03 -16.62
CA VAL A 40 -7.23 2.50 -15.32
C VAL A 40 -7.60 1.32 -14.42
N ALA A 41 -8.13 0.22 -14.96
CA ALA A 41 -8.43 -0.96 -14.16
C ALA A 41 -7.18 -1.54 -13.52
N LEU A 42 -6.04 -1.56 -14.24
CA LEU A 42 -4.75 -1.99 -13.71
C LEU A 42 -4.24 -1.07 -12.60
N LEU A 43 -4.42 0.25 -12.73
CA LEU A 43 -4.06 1.21 -11.67
C LEU A 43 -4.88 1.04 -10.39
N CYS A 44 -6.09 0.49 -10.50
CA CYS A 44 -6.98 0.21 -9.38
C CYS A 44 -6.75 -1.16 -8.73
N LEU A 45 -5.83 -1.98 -9.26
CA LEU A 45 -5.52 -3.28 -8.65
C LEU A 45 -4.72 -3.10 -7.37
N THR A 46 -5.27 -3.67 -6.31
CA THR A 46 -4.69 -3.56 -4.97
C THR A 46 -4.76 -4.92 -4.28
N PRO A 47 -3.96 -5.12 -3.24
CA PRO A 47 -3.95 -6.37 -2.48
C PRO A 47 -5.20 -6.56 -1.61
N THR A 48 -6.00 -5.52 -1.33
CA THR A 48 -7.21 -5.64 -0.50
C THR A 48 -8.39 -4.91 -1.13
N VAL A 49 -9.61 -5.37 -0.83
CA VAL A 49 -10.83 -4.79 -1.41
C VAL A 49 -11.05 -3.36 -0.93
N SER A 50 -10.89 -3.11 0.37
CA SER A 50 -10.98 -1.75 0.93
C SER A 50 -10.09 -0.76 0.18
N MET A 51 -8.80 -1.06 0.04
CA MET A 51 -7.87 -0.20 -0.70
C MET A 51 -8.26 -0.10 -2.17
N GLY A 52 -8.71 -1.20 -2.78
CA GLY A 52 -9.20 -1.20 -4.17
C GLY A 52 -10.36 -0.23 -4.37
N LEU A 53 -11.28 -0.16 -3.42
CA LEU A 53 -12.42 0.76 -3.48
C LEU A 53 -11.98 2.22 -3.32
N TRP A 54 -11.09 2.51 -2.36
CA TRP A 54 -10.53 3.86 -2.18
C TRP A 54 -9.75 4.31 -3.40
N HIS A 55 -8.87 3.46 -3.94
CA HIS A 55 -8.15 3.74 -5.17
C HIS A 55 -9.09 3.91 -6.36
N ALA A 56 -10.07 3.03 -6.56
CA ALA A 56 -11.04 3.16 -7.65
C ALA A 56 -11.83 4.46 -7.57
N ARG A 57 -12.29 4.84 -6.36
CA ARG A 57 -12.94 6.14 -6.13
C ARG A 57 -11.99 7.28 -6.47
N ASP A 58 -10.75 7.19 -6.02
CA ASP A 58 -9.80 8.27 -6.21
C ASP A 58 -9.43 8.44 -7.70
N GLN A 59 -9.23 7.33 -8.42
CA GLN A 59 -9.00 7.36 -9.87
C GLN A 59 -10.23 7.86 -10.64
N LEU A 60 -11.44 7.48 -10.22
CA LEU A 60 -12.68 7.95 -10.84
C LEU A 60 -12.82 9.46 -10.67
N VAL A 61 -12.74 9.99 -9.45
CA VAL A 61 -12.89 11.43 -9.20
C VAL A 61 -11.78 12.25 -9.85
N SER A 62 -10.52 11.83 -9.73
CA SER A 62 -9.41 12.50 -10.40
C SER A 62 -9.56 12.45 -11.93
N GLY A 63 -9.98 11.30 -12.47
CA GLY A 63 -10.27 11.14 -13.89
C GLY A 63 -11.43 12.03 -14.36
N LEU A 64 -12.48 12.21 -13.55
CA LEU A 64 -13.58 13.14 -13.81
C LEU A 64 -13.09 14.59 -13.90
N LEU A 65 -12.28 15.02 -12.93
CA LEU A 65 -11.74 16.39 -12.92
C LEU A 65 -10.94 16.68 -14.18
N GLY A 66 -10.08 15.74 -14.58
CA GLY A 66 -9.35 15.83 -15.84
C GLY A 66 -10.27 15.94 -17.04
N ALA A 67 -11.27 15.07 -17.12
CA ALA A 67 -12.23 15.06 -18.23
C ALA A 67 -13.06 16.35 -18.28
N CYS A 68 -13.48 16.90 -17.13
CA CYS A 68 -14.20 18.16 -17.04
C CYS A 68 -13.36 19.35 -17.51
N TRP A 69 -12.10 19.47 -17.06
CA TRP A 69 -11.21 20.55 -17.51
C TRP A 69 -10.89 20.46 -19.00
N GLY A 70 -10.61 19.25 -19.50
CA GLY A 70 -10.43 19.01 -20.94
C GLY A 70 -11.68 19.40 -21.74
N THR A 71 -12.86 18.97 -21.29
CA THR A 71 -14.13 19.27 -21.95
C THR A 71 -14.41 20.77 -21.96
N ALA A 72 -14.21 21.46 -20.83
CA ALA A 72 -14.47 22.88 -20.71
C ALA A 72 -13.61 23.71 -21.68
N LEU A 73 -12.30 23.44 -21.74
CA LEU A 73 -11.39 24.17 -22.62
C LEU A 73 -11.61 23.84 -24.09
N SER A 74 -11.89 22.58 -24.43
CA SER A 74 -12.28 22.18 -25.78
C SER A 74 -13.62 22.79 -26.22
N PHE A 75 -14.60 22.86 -25.33
CA PHE A 75 -15.91 23.46 -25.60
C PHE A 75 -15.81 24.98 -25.81
N LEU A 76 -14.92 25.65 -25.07
CA LEU A 76 -14.62 27.08 -25.26
C LEU A 76 -13.85 27.38 -26.55
N GLY A 77 -13.49 26.36 -27.34
CA GLY A 77 -12.81 26.52 -28.63
C GLY A 77 -11.38 27.03 -28.50
N TRP A 78 -10.72 26.80 -27.35
CA TRP A 78 -9.35 27.22 -27.16
C TRP A 78 -8.40 26.44 -28.09
N PRO A 79 -7.35 27.08 -28.63
CA PRO A 79 -6.38 26.39 -29.46
C PRO A 79 -5.71 25.28 -28.64
N MET A 80 -5.50 24.13 -29.27
CA MET A 80 -4.98 22.91 -28.61
C MET A 80 -3.69 23.18 -27.82
N GLU A 81 -2.80 24.00 -28.38
CA GLU A 81 -1.51 24.38 -27.80
C GLU A 81 -1.65 25.06 -26.42
N LEU A 82 -2.76 25.76 -26.17
CA LEU A 82 -3.07 26.39 -24.89
C LEU A 82 -4.02 25.52 -24.06
N ALA A 83 -5.03 24.92 -24.68
CA ALA A 83 -6.03 24.11 -24.01
C ALA A 83 -5.41 22.90 -23.30
N LEU A 84 -4.45 22.23 -23.94
CA LEU A 84 -3.81 21.02 -23.41
C LEU A 84 -3.01 21.28 -22.12
N PRO A 85 -2.00 22.17 -22.11
CA PRO A 85 -1.24 22.43 -20.88
C PRO A 85 -2.10 23.00 -19.76
N LEU A 86 -3.10 23.84 -20.08
CA LEU A 86 -4.04 24.37 -19.09
C LEU A 86 -4.93 23.27 -18.50
N ALA A 87 -5.51 22.40 -19.33
CA ALA A 87 -6.35 21.30 -18.87
C ALA A 87 -5.56 20.38 -17.93
N VAL A 88 -4.33 20.01 -18.32
CA VAL A 88 -3.45 19.16 -17.52
C VAL A 88 -3.07 19.87 -16.22
N GLY A 89 -2.60 21.12 -16.27
CA GLY A 89 -2.20 21.87 -15.09
C GLY A 89 -3.35 22.04 -14.08
N LEU A 90 -4.54 22.42 -14.55
CA LEU A 90 -5.74 22.58 -13.72
C LEU A 90 -6.22 21.24 -13.15
N SER A 91 -6.16 20.15 -13.92
CA SER A 91 -6.53 18.81 -13.44
C SER A 91 -5.62 18.34 -12.31
N ILE A 92 -4.30 18.54 -12.44
CA ILE A 92 -3.32 18.20 -11.41
C ILE A 92 -3.55 19.06 -10.18
N ALA A 93 -3.65 20.38 -10.34
CA ALA A 93 -3.90 21.30 -9.23
C ALA A 93 -5.18 20.96 -8.45
N SER A 94 -6.26 20.60 -9.17
CA SER A 94 -7.52 20.16 -8.56
C SER A 94 -7.36 18.85 -7.78
N SER A 95 -6.62 17.89 -8.31
CA SER A 95 -6.35 16.60 -7.64
C SER A 95 -5.58 16.81 -6.32
N PHE A 96 -4.59 17.71 -6.31
CA PHE A 96 -3.87 18.07 -5.08
C PHE A 96 -4.75 18.85 -4.10
N GLY A 97 -5.57 19.80 -4.59
CA GLY A 97 -6.50 20.57 -3.77
C GLY A 97 -7.52 19.70 -3.03
N LEU A 98 -7.91 18.57 -3.61
CA LEU A 98 -8.81 17.58 -3.00
C LEU A 98 -8.09 16.52 -2.15
N LYS A 99 -6.78 16.67 -1.92
CA LYS A 99 -5.92 15.69 -1.21
C LYS A 99 -5.86 14.32 -1.88
N MET A 100 -6.04 14.29 -3.20
CA MET A 100 -6.00 13.08 -4.05
C MET A 100 -4.74 13.08 -4.90
N GLY A 101 -3.63 13.55 -4.32
CA GLY A 101 -2.34 13.70 -5.00
C GLY A 101 -1.87 12.40 -5.65
N GLY A 102 -2.09 11.25 -5.02
CA GLY A 102 -1.71 9.94 -5.57
C GLY A 102 -2.35 9.56 -6.92
N SER A 103 -3.41 10.25 -7.34
CA SER A 103 -4.15 9.98 -8.57
C SER A 103 -3.97 11.07 -9.64
N TYR A 104 -2.97 11.96 -9.49
CA TYR A 104 -2.71 13.06 -10.43
C TYR A 104 -2.48 12.58 -11.87
N ALA A 105 -1.86 11.41 -12.05
CA ALA A 105 -1.56 10.85 -13.36
C ALA A 105 -2.84 10.55 -14.15
N THR A 106 -3.87 10.04 -13.48
CA THR A 106 -5.17 9.74 -14.10
C THR A 106 -5.94 11.01 -14.42
N ALA A 107 -5.86 12.04 -13.57
CA ALA A 107 -6.42 13.35 -13.87
C ALA A 107 -5.78 13.95 -15.13
N ALA A 108 -4.44 13.98 -15.17
CA ALA A 108 -3.69 14.47 -16.33
C ALA A 108 -4.02 13.66 -17.59
N PHE A 109 -4.03 12.32 -17.50
CA PHE A 109 -4.34 11.45 -18.63
C PHE A 109 -5.77 11.66 -19.15
N SER A 110 -6.77 11.80 -18.28
CA SER A 110 -8.14 12.13 -18.70
C SER A 110 -8.23 13.50 -19.38
N ALA A 111 -7.50 14.51 -18.89
CA ALA A 111 -7.44 15.82 -19.53
C ALA A 111 -6.80 15.75 -20.92
N LEU A 112 -5.66 15.05 -21.04
CA LEU A 112 -4.99 14.80 -22.33
C LEU A 112 -5.92 14.09 -23.30
N PHE A 113 -6.58 13.02 -22.83
CA PHE A 113 -7.47 12.21 -23.65
C PHE A 113 -8.61 13.04 -24.23
N VAL A 114 -9.31 13.83 -23.41
CA VAL A 114 -10.47 14.61 -23.88
C VAL A 114 -10.06 15.70 -24.87
N VAL A 115 -8.89 16.32 -24.69
CA VAL A 115 -8.42 17.39 -25.59
C VAL A 115 -7.92 16.82 -26.92
N LEU A 116 -7.20 15.69 -26.90
CA LEU A 116 -6.53 15.11 -28.08
C LEU A 116 -7.39 14.11 -28.85
N VAL A 117 -8.23 13.34 -28.18
CA VAL A 117 -9.06 12.29 -28.77
C VAL A 117 -10.50 12.78 -28.82
N GLN A 118 -10.88 13.46 -29.89
CA GLN A 118 -12.23 14.01 -30.04
C GLN A 118 -13.15 13.00 -30.75
N PHE A 119 -14.10 12.44 -30.00
CA PHE A 119 -15.19 11.64 -30.56
C PHE A 119 -16.39 12.51 -30.86
N GLN A 120 -16.60 12.91 -32.11
CA GLN A 120 -17.75 13.70 -32.63
C GLN A 120 -17.96 15.09 -31.98
N SER A 121 -17.99 15.18 -30.65
CA SER A 121 -18.07 16.38 -29.84
C SER A 121 -17.34 16.23 -28.49
N PRO A 122 -16.97 17.32 -27.81
CA PRO A 122 -16.40 17.25 -26.46
C PRO A 122 -17.31 16.54 -25.45
N GLY A 123 -18.63 16.74 -25.56
CA GLY A 123 -19.62 16.08 -24.68
C GLY A 123 -19.68 14.57 -24.88
N HIS A 124 -19.64 14.09 -26.12
CA HIS A 124 -19.59 12.65 -26.41
C HIS A 124 -18.25 12.03 -25.96
N THR A 125 -17.15 12.77 -26.09
CA THR A 125 -15.84 12.35 -25.58
C THR A 125 -15.83 12.21 -24.06
N LEU A 126 -16.47 13.14 -23.34
CA LEU A 126 -16.68 13.04 -21.90
C LEU A 126 -17.49 11.78 -21.54
N GLN A 127 -18.59 11.49 -22.26
CA GLN A 127 -19.40 10.29 -22.02
C GLN A 127 -18.60 9.00 -22.19
N VAL A 128 -17.83 8.87 -23.27
CA VAL A 128 -16.93 7.73 -23.49
C VAL A 128 -15.93 7.62 -22.33
N ARG A 129 -15.38 8.74 -21.88
CA ARG A 129 -14.43 8.75 -20.78
C ARG A 129 -15.04 8.31 -19.45
N LEU A 130 -16.26 8.78 -19.15
CA LEU A 130 -17.03 8.36 -17.97
C LEU A 130 -17.26 6.86 -17.98
N LEU A 131 -17.71 6.34 -19.12
CA LEU A 131 -17.97 4.91 -19.29
C LEU A 131 -16.71 4.09 -19.08
N ALA A 132 -15.58 4.48 -19.69
CA ALA A 132 -14.30 3.80 -19.51
C ALA A 132 -13.83 3.80 -18.04
N LEU A 133 -13.93 4.94 -17.34
CA LEU A 133 -13.58 5.03 -15.92
C LEU A 133 -14.51 4.17 -15.03
N SER A 134 -15.81 4.13 -15.34
CA SER A 134 -16.77 3.29 -14.62
C SER A 134 -16.51 1.80 -14.83
N ILE A 135 -16.27 1.37 -16.07
CA ILE A 135 -15.93 -0.03 -16.39
C ILE A 135 -14.66 -0.44 -15.67
N ALA A 136 -13.64 0.42 -15.66
CA ALA A 136 -12.39 0.19 -14.95
C ALA A 136 -12.60 0.03 -13.43
N ALA A 137 -13.36 0.93 -12.82
CA ALA A 137 -13.67 0.90 -11.39
C ALA A 137 -14.44 -0.36 -10.99
N VAL A 138 -15.48 -0.73 -11.75
CA VAL A 138 -16.30 -1.93 -11.50
C VAL A 138 -15.48 -3.20 -11.70
N SER A 139 -14.71 -3.28 -12.78
CA SER A 139 -13.92 -4.48 -13.09
C SER A 139 -12.84 -4.71 -12.04
N SER A 140 -12.09 -3.67 -11.68
CA SER A 140 -11.06 -3.75 -10.63
C SER A 140 -11.67 -4.07 -9.28
N PHE A 141 -12.84 -3.51 -8.94
CA PHE A 141 -13.56 -3.85 -7.71
C PHE A 141 -13.95 -5.33 -7.66
N ILE A 142 -14.51 -5.87 -8.76
CA ILE A 142 -14.90 -7.28 -8.85
C ILE A 142 -13.66 -8.17 -8.69
N VAL A 143 -12.58 -7.90 -9.41
CA VAL A 143 -11.34 -8.69 -9.33
C VAL A 143 -10.70 -8.60 -7.95
N ASN A 144 -10.60 -7.40 -7.38
CA ASN A 144 -10.10 -7.22 -6.02
C ASN A 144 -10.97 -7.99 -5.02
N THR A 145 -12.29 -7.98 -5.20
CA THR A 145 -13.22 -8.71 -4.33
C THR A 145 -13.05 -10.21 -4.46
N LEU A 146 -13.13 -10.75 -5.66
CA LEU A 146 -13.07 -12.19 -5.88
C LEU A 146 -11.70 -12.76 -5.50
N VAL A 147 -10.61 -12.09 -5.89
CA VAL A 147 -9.27 -12.64 -5.72
C VAL A 147 -8.70 -12.33 -4.34
N SER A 148 -8.88 -11.11 -3.80
CA SER A 148 -8.27 -10.77 -2.51
C SER A 148 -9.04 -11.35 -1.33
N SER A 149 -10.37 -11.43 -1.42
CA SER A 149 -11.17 -11.86 -0.28
C SER A 149 -10.97 -13.33 0.08
N LEU A 150 -10.54 -14.15 -0.89
CA LEU A 150 -10.28 -15.56 -0.68
C LEU A 150 -8.92 -15.85 -0.01
N ILE A 151 -8.00 -14.88 -0.01
CA ILE A 151 -6.58 -15.15 0.29
C ILE A 151 -5.95 -14.10 1.22
N TYR A 152 -6.78 -13.40 2.02
CA TYR A 152 -6.28 -12.36 2.93
C TYR A 152 -5.21 -12.87 3.89
N ARG A 153 -5.39 -14.07 4.45
CA ARG A 153 -4.42 -14.67 5.36
C ARG A 153 -3.06 -14.78 4.70
N ASP A 154 -2.97 -15.39 3.51
CA ASP A 154 -1.68 -15.70 2.90
C ASP A 154 -0.98 -14.43 2.41
N ILE A 155 -1.76 -13.47 1.87
CA ILE A 155 -1.25 -12.15 1.48
C ILE A 155 -0.60 -11.47 2.69
N PHE A 156 -1.30 -11.42 3.83
CA PHE A 156 -0.79 -10.73 5.00
C PHE A 156 0.31 -11.51 5.74
N SER A 157 0.31 -12.84 5.71
CA SER A 157 1.38 -13.64 6.29
C SER A 157 2.67 -13.50 5.51
N GLU A 158 2.63 -13.53 4.16
CA GLU A 158 3.83 -13.34 3.34
C GLU A 158 4.41 -11.94 3.54
N ARG A 159 3.54 -10.92 3.57
CA ARG A 159 3.93 -9.52 3.82
C ARG A 159 4.54 -9.33 5.21
N LEU A 160 3.96 -9.97 6.22
CA LEU A 160 4.48 -9.90 7.57
C LEU A 160 5.82 -10.61 7.69
N ALA A 161 6.00 -11.76 7.03
CA ALA A 161 7.28 -12.46 7.01
C ALA A 161 8.39 -11.62 6.36
N LYS A 162 8.06 -10.88 5.29
CA LYS A 162 8.99 -9.91 4.68
C LYS A 162 9.29 -8.74 5.62
N ALA A 163 8.26 -8.14 6.22
CA ALA A 163 8.42 -7.06 7.20
C ALA A 163 9.28 -7.49 8.41
N GLU A 164 9.08 -8.72 8.89
CA GLU A 164 9.84 -9.31 9.98
C GLU A 164 11.33 -9.46 9.64
N LYS A 165 11.64 -9.94 8.44
CA LYS A 165 13.03 -10.00 7.95
C LYS A 165 13.68 -8.62 7.90
N GLU A 166 12.96 -7.60 7.41
CA GLU A 166 13.45 -6.22 7.38
C GLU A 166 13.69 -5.65 8.80
N VAL A 167 12.80 -5.96 9.76
CA VAL A 167 12.99 -5.58 11.18
C VAL A 167 14.28 -6.17 11.74
N TYR A 168 14.53 -7.46 11.54
CA TYR A 168 15.77 -8.09 12.04
C TYR A 168 17.02 -7.61 11.29
N ALA A 169 16.90 -7.30 10.00
CA ALA A 169 18.00 -6.79 9.19
C ALA A 169 18.41 -5.36 9.59
N VAL A 170 17.46 -4.53 10.05
CA VAL A 170 17.74 -3.14 10.40
C VAL A 170 18.34 -2.94 11.79
N LEU A 171 18.22 -3.92 12.70
CA LEU A 171 18.65 -3.78 14.10
C LEU A 171 20.11 -3.31 14.26
N PRO A 172 21.11 -3.85 13.52
CA PRO A 172 22.49 -3.37 13.63
C PRO A 172 22.63 -1.90 13.23
N ALA A 173 21.92 -1.46 12.19
CA ALA A 173 21.94 -0.08 11.74
C ALA A 173 21.28 0.87 12.76
N VAL A 174 20.23 0.41 13.45
CA VAL A 174 19.60 1.15 14.55
C VAL A 174 20.61 1.39 15.67
N VAL A 175 21.35 0.34 16.07
CA VAL A 175 22.40 0.44 17.10
C VAL A 175 23.53 1.38 16.66
N ALA A 176 23.92 1.34 15.40
CA ALA A 176 24.91 2.26 14.83
C ALA A 176 24.41 3.72 14.71
N GLY A 177 23.15 4.00 15.05
CA GLY A 177 22.58 5.33 15.03
C GLY A 177 22.05 5.79 13.67
N GLU A 178 21.89 4.90 12.70
CA GLU A 178 21.37 5.22 11.37
C GLU A 178 19.85 5.35 11.36
N GLY A 179 19.36 6.47 11.90
CA GLY A 179 17.94 6.67 12.18
C GLY A 179 17.01 6.52 10.98
N ALA A 180 17.45 7.02 9.82
CA ALA A 180 16.68 6.98 8.59
C ALA A 180 16.31 5.56 8.13
N LYS A 181 17.15 4.55 8.41
CA LYS A 181 16.83 3.15 8.06
C LYS A 181 15.73 2.59 8.95
N ALA A 182 15.70 2.95 10.24
CA ALA A 182 14.63 2.52 11.13
C ALA A 182 13.29 3.17 10.77
N ASP A 183 13.30 4.46 10.42
CA ASP A 183 12.10 5.20 10.01
C ASP A 183 11.41 4.53 8.82
N GLN A 184 12.18 4.05 7.84
CA GLN A 184 11.65 3.28 6.70
C GLN A 184 10.94 1.99 7.15
N VAL A 185 11.51 1.27 8.12
CA VAL A 185 10.90 0.03 8.64
C VAL A 185 9.67 0.34 9.52
N PHE A 186 9.68 1.44 10.29
CA PHE A 186 8.51 1.93 11.02
C PHE A 186 7.37 2.28 10.07
N GLU A 187 7.66 2.98 8.97
CA GLU A 187 6.67 3.32 7.94
C GLU A 187 6.10 2.06 7.27
N LEU A 188 6.95 1.07 6.98
CA LEU A 188 6.53 -0.23 6.44
C LEU A 188 5.57 -0.94 7.40
N LEU A 189 5.91 -1.04 8.68
CA LEU A 189 5.05 -1.65 9.69
C LEU A 189 3.77 -0.85 9.91
N ALA A 190 3.83 0.48 9.91
CA ALA A 190 2.66 1.35 10.03
C ALA A 190 1.68 1.12 8.87
N THR A 191 2.20 1.05 7.64
CA THR A 191 1.43 0.75 6.42
C THR A 191 0.78 -0.62 6.52
N LEU A 192 1.54 -1.65 6.87
CA LEU A 192 1.02 -3.01 7.00
C LEU A 192 -0.08 -3.11 8.07
N LYS A 193 0.14 -2.53 9.26
CA LYS A 193 -0.85 -2.48 10.34
C LYS A 193 -2.11 -1.74 9.93
N HIS A 194 -1.98 -0.63 9.21
CA HIS A 194 -3.12 0.14 8.71
C HIS A 194 -3.96 -0.70 7.74
N GLN A 195 -3.32 -1.36 6.77
CA GLN A 195 -3.98 -2.25 5.82
C GLN A 195 -4.69 -3.41 6.52
N MET A 196 -4.03 -4.08 7.48
CA MET A 196 -4.63 -5.16 8.27
C MET A 196 -5.87 -4.67 9.04
N ARG A 197 -5.83 -3.47 9.65
CA ARG A 197 -6.99 -2.90 10.38
C ARG A 197 -8.18 -2.63 9.47
N GLN A 198 -7.94 -2.09 8.28
CA GLN A 198 -9.01 -1.89 7.29
C GLN A 198 -9.62 -3.22 6.85
N THR A 199 -8.79 -4.23 6.60
CA THR A 199 -9.29 -5.57 6.24
C THR A 199 -10.05 -6.23 7.39
N LEU A 200 -9.64 -6.04 8.66
CA LEU A 200 -10.42 -6.53 9.81
C LEU A 200 -11.81 -5.90 9.87
N GLN A 201 -11.94 -4.59 9.61
CA GLN A 201 -13.25 -3.93 9.52
C GLN A 201 -14.11 -4.51 8.40
N GLU A 202 -13.51 -4.78 7.25
CA GLU A 202 -14.18 -5.41 6.11
C GLU A 202 -14.66 -6.83 6.45
N LEU A 203 -13.83 -7.65 7.09
CA LEU A 203 -14.17 -9.02 7.49
C LEU A 203 -15.28 -9.03 8.55
N ALA A 204 -15.27 -8.08 9.49
CA ALA A 204 -16.33 -7.92 10.47
C ALA A 204 -17.67 -7.58 9.80
N PHE A 205 -17.67 -6.70 8.80
CA PHE A 205 -18.86 -6.38 8.00
C PHE A 205 -19.39 -7.61 7.24
N ARG A 206 -18.48 -8.42 6.67
CA ARG A 206 -18.82 -9.67 5.96
C ARG A 206 -19.18 -10.84 6.89
N LYS A 207 -19.03 -10.67 8.21
CA LYS A 207 -19.20 -11.72 9.23
C LYS A 207 -18.28 -12.93 9.05
N ASP A 208 -17.12 -12.75 8.40
CA ASP A 208 -16.10 -13.79 8.27
C ASP A 208 -15.20 -13.78 9.52
N TRP A 209 -15.72 -14.34 10.60
CA TRP A 209 -15.05 -14.34 11.91
C TRP A 209 -13.82 -15.24 11.96
N GLN A 210 -13.76 -16.27 11.11
CA GLN A 210 -12.63 -17.19 11.07
C GLN A 210 -11.40 -16.49 10.48
N THR A 211 -11.53 -15.88 9.29
CA THR A 211 -10.45 -15.11 8.68
C THR A 211 -10.12 -13.87 9.52
N HIS A 212 -11.12 -13.24 10.15
CA HIS A 212 -10.91 -12.14 11.07
C HIS A 212 -9.99 -12.53 12.25
N ALA A 213 -10.25 -13.67 12.90
CA ALA A 213 -9.43 -14.14 14.02
C ALA A 213 -7.99 -14.45 13.59
N GLN A 214 -7.81 -15.03 12.39
CA GLN A 214 -6.48 -15.30 11.82
C GLN A 214 -5.72 -13.99 11.53
N LEU A 215 -6.36 -13.02 10.89
CA LEU A 215 -5.75 -11.72 10.58
C LEU A 215 -5.43 -10.92 11.84
N LEU A 216 -6.26 -11.04 12.89
CA LEU A 216 -6.01 -10.40 14.18
C LEU A 216 -4.73 -10.94 14.84
N LYS A 217 -4.43 -12.24 14.70
CA LYS A 217 -3.15 -12.81 15.17
C LYS A 217 -1.96 -12.19 14.43
N LEU A 218 -2.06 -12.06 13.10
CA LEU A 218 -1.02 -11.41 12.28
C LEU A 218 -0.82 -9.94 12.68
N LEU A 219 -1.90 -9.19 12.91
CA LEU A 219 -1.84 -7.80 13.36
C LEU A 219 -1.14 -7.67 14.72
N LYS A 220 -1.46 -8.56 15.68
CA LYS A 220 -0.79 -8.59 16.98
C LYS A 220 0.70 -8.86 16.84
N ARG A 221 1.11 -9.80 15.97
CA ARG A 221 2.52 -10.04 15.68
C ARG A 221 3.21 -8.80 15.09
N ALA A 222 2.57 -8.11 14.14
CA ALA A 222 3.10 -6.85 13.59
C ALA A 222 3.26 -5.74 14.66
N GLN A 223 2.35 -5.68 15.64
CA GLN A 223 2.47 -4.76 16.78
C GLN A 223 3.66 -5.11 17.67
N TRP A 224 3.90 -6.40 17.92
CA TRP A 224 5.07 -6.86 18.69
C TRP A 224 6.38 -6.58 17.96
N LEU A 225 6.45 -6.77 16.64
CA LEU A 225 7.62 -6.40 15.85
C LEU A 225 7.90 -4.90 15.89
N ASN A 226 6.85 -4.07 15.78
CA ASN A 226 6.98 -2.62 15.93
C ASN A 226 7.48 -2.23 17.31
N TYR A 227 6.99 -2.90 18.36
CA TYR A 227 7.43 -2.62 19.73
C TYR A 227 8.86 -3.09 19.97
N LEU A 228 9.28 -4.22 19.40
CA LEU A 228 10.66 -4.68 19.41
C LEU A 228 11.59 -3.62 18.81
N LEU A 229 11.25 -3.09 17.62
CA LEU A 229 12.06 -2.06 16.98
C LEU A 229 12.18 -0.79 17.83
N HIS A 230 11.09 -0.35 18.48
CA HIS A 230 11.15 0.76 19.44
C HIS A 230 12.07 0.46 20.62
N LEU A 231 12.00 -0.74 21.21
CA LEU A 231 12.86 -1.08 22.34
C LEU A 231 14.35 -1.14 21.97
N ILE A 232 14.69 -1.60 20.77
CA ILE A 232 16.08 -1.59 20.28
C ILE A 232 16.54 -0.16 20.01
N TRP A 233 15.66 0.69 19.49
CA TRP A 233 15.94 2.11 19.34
C TRP A 233 16.19 2.79 20.69
N ASP A 234 15.34 2.53 21.69
CA ASP A 234 15.48 3.06 23.05
C ASP A 234 16.80 2.59 23.67
N LEU A 235 17.18 1.32 23.49
CA LEU A 235 18.49 0.80 23.93
C LEU A 235 19.66 1.55 23.27
N ALA A 236 19.62 1.72 21.95
CA ALA A 236 20.65 2.43 21.21
C ALA A 236 20.73 3.92 21.59
N TRP A 237 19.62 4.53 21.96
CA TRP A 237 19.58 5.90 22.44
C TRP A 237 20.18 6.02 23.85
N LEU A 238 19.74 5.18 24.79
CA LEU A 238 20.24 5.16 26.17
C LEU A 238 21.74 4.82 26.23
N GLN A 239 22.18 3.84 25.44
CA GLN A 239 23.61 3.48 25.36
C GLN A 239 24.48 4.68 24.95
N ARG A 240 24.02 5.52 24.02
CA ARG A 240 24.71 6.74 23.59
C ARG A 240 24.63 7.85 24.64
N GLU A 241 23.48 8.03 25.28
CA GLU A 241 23.30 9.04 26.32
C GLU A 241 24.22 8.78 27.52
N GLU A 242 24.41 7.52 27.90
CA GLU A 242 25.24 7.12 29.02
C GLU A 242 26.71 6.92 28.66
N GLY A 243 27.08 7.01 27.37
CA GLY A 243 28.45 6.85 26.90
C GLY A 243 29.01 5.44 27.13
N LEU A 244 28.16 4.42 27.08
CA LEU A 244 28.54 3.02 27.30
C LEU A 244 29.23 2.44 26.05
N ASP A 245 29.97 1.34 26.21
CA ASP A 245 30.55 0.61 25.07
C ASP A 245 29.44 0.00 24.20
N THR A 246 29.61 0.03 22.86
CA THR A 246 28.63 -0.54 21.92
C THR A 246 28.76 -2.06 21.82
N HIS A 247 29.89 -2.65 22.21
CA HIS A 247 30.19 -4.06 22.02
C HIS A 247 29.13 -5.00 22.63
N ASP A 248 28.70 -4.76 23.87
CA ASP A 248 27.69 -5.58 24.55
C ASP A 248 26.32 -5.46 23.88
N LEU A 249 25.96 -4.27 23.42
CA LEU A 249 24.70 -4.02 22.71
C LEU A 249 24.69 -4.66 21.32
N GLU A 250 25.80 -4.56 20.59
CA GLU A 250 25.99 -5.22 19.30
C GLU A 250 25.90 -6.75 19.44
N THR A 251 26.55 -7.31 20.47
CA THR A 251 26.50 -8.75 20.75
C THR A 251 25.10 -9.20 21.15
N PHE A 252 24.40 -8.39 21.97
CA PHE A 252 23.00 -8.65 22.29
C PHE A 252 22.10 -8.62 21.05
N VAL A 253 22.29 -7.66 20.14
CA VAL A 253 21.54 -7.61 18.87
C VAL A 253 21.87 -8.78 17.95
N ALA A 254 23.14 -9.21 17.89
CA ALA A 254 23.53 -10.43 17.17
C ALA A 254 22.84 -11.67 17.74
N TRP A 255 22.69 -11.78 19.07
CA TRP A 255 21.92 -12.84 19.72
C TRP A 255 20.43 -12.81 19.34
N ILE A 256 19.81 -11.63 19.30
CA ILE A 256 18.41 -11.48 18.87
C ILE A 256 18.21 -12.00 17.44
N ARG A 257 19.21 -11.76 16.57
CA ARG A 257 19.20 -12.17 15.16
C ARG A 257 19.58 -13.66 14.97
N GLY A 258 19.95 -14.36 16.04
CA GLY A 258 20.40 -15.75 15.99
C GLY A 258 21.81 -15.93 15.43
N GLU A 259 22.61 -14.86 15.36
CA GLU A 259 23.99 -14.86 14.86
C GLU A 259 25.00 -15.15 15.96
N ALA A 260 24.65 -14.88 17.22
CA ALA A 260 25.45 -15.20 18.40
C ALA A 260 24.78 -16.27 19.26
N SER A 261 25.57 -17.23 19.76
CA SER A 261 25.11 -18.32 20.62
C SER A 261 24.98 -17.93 22.09
N GLU A 262 25.74 -16.92 22.52
CA GLU A 262 25.82 -16.51 23.92
C GLU A 262 24.92 -15.30 24.19
N PHE A 263 24.20 -15.37 25.32
CA PHE A 263 23.40 -14.26 25.80
C PHE A 263 24.26 -13.35 26.66
N VAL A 264 24.36 -12.07 26.30
CA VAL A 264 25.08 -11.06 27.07
C VAL A 264 24.09 -10.25 27.90
N PHE A 265 24.38 -10.05 29.19
CA PHE A 265 23.64 -9.11 30.03
C PHE A 265 24.17 -7.70 29.80
N LEU A 266 23.28 -6.76 29.48
CA LEU A 266 23.66 -5.36 29.37
C LEU A 266 23.88 -4.75 30.76
N SER A 267 24.54 -3.59 30.82
CA SER A 267 24.72 -2.80 32.03
C SER A 267 23.41 -2.58 32.80
N ASP A 268 23.51 -2.32 34.10
CA ASP A 268 22.34 -2.14 34.99
C ASP A 268 21.36 -1.08 34.49
N SER A 269 21.86 -0.04 33.85
CA SER A 269 21.08 1.03 33.24
C SER A 269 20.24 0.57 32.04
N LEU A 270 20.76 -0.36 31.23
CA LEU A 270 20.08 -0.90 30.04
C LEU A 270 19.26 -2.16 30.34
N LEU A 271 19.54 -2.84 31.46
CA LEU A 271 18.94 -4.12 31.86
C LEU A 271 17.40 -4.06 31.89
N GLY A 272 16.84 -2.93 32.31
CA GLY A 272 15.39 -2.72 32.35
C GLY A 272 14.72 -2.85 30.97
N VAL A 273 15.35 -2.27 29.94
CA VAL A 273 14.85 -2.34 28.55
C VAL A 273 15.19 -3.71 27.94
N GLN A 274 16.36 -4.27 28.23
CA GLN A 274 16.75 -5.63 27.81
C GLN A 274 15.70 -6.68 28.24
N LYS A 275 15.24 -6.65 29.48
CA LYS A 275 14.19 -7.56 30.00
C LYS A 275 12.89 -7.45 29.19
N ARG A 276 12.53 -6.24 28.75
CA ARG A 276 11.34 -6.02 27.90
C ARG A 276 11.55 -6.61 26.52
N VAL A 277 12.74 -6.43 25.92
CA VAL A 277 13.10 -7.02 24.62
C VAL A 277 12.96 -8.55 24.69
N VAL A 278 13.55 -9.20 25.69
CA VAL A 278 13.46 -10.66 25.87
C VAL A 278 12.00 -11.11 26.04
N SER A 279 11.18 -10.37 26.79
CA SER A 279 9.75 -10.66 26.94
C SER A 279 9.00 -10.59 25.60
N VAL A 280 9.30 -9.59 24.76
CA VAL A 280 8.71 -9.44 23.43
C VAL A 280 9.13 -10.59 22.51
N LEU A 281 10.41 -10.99 22.52
CA LEU A 281 10.91 -12.11 21.72
C LEU A 281 10.24 -13.43 22.12
N LYS A 282 10.05 -13.69 23.42
CA LYS A 282 9.28 -14.85 23.89
C LYS A 282 7.85 -14.87 23.34
N ARG A 283 7.18 -13.72 23.30
CA ARG A 283 5.83 -13.59 22.73
C ARG A 283 5.82 -13.82 21.22
N LEU A 284 6.82 -13.31 20.50
CA LEU A 284 6.96 -13.53 19.06
C LEU A 284 7.22 -15.01 18.73
N ASN A 285 8.02 -15.71 19.53
CA ASN A 285 8.31 -17.13 19.32
C ASN A 285 7.10 -18.02 19.63
N ALA A 286 6.39 -17.79 20.74
CA ALA A 286 5.17 -18.54 21.08
C ALA A 286 4.05 -18.39 20.01
N GLN A 287 4.01 -17.26 19.31
CA GLN A 287 3.09 -17.04 18.20
C GLN A 287 3.50 -17.75 16.90
N HIS A 288 4.77 -18.15 16.76
CA HIS A 288 5.25 -18.91 15.61
C HIS A 288 4.85 -20.39 15.72
N GLU A 289 4.97 -20.98 16.91
CA GLU A 289 4.61 -22.38 17.20
C GLU A 289 3.11 -22.66 17.11
N THR A 290 2.26 -21.64 17.25
CA THR A 290 0.80 -21.78 17.13
C THR A 290 0.27 -21.52 15.71
N ALA A 291 1.16 -21.21 14.76
CA ALA A 291 0.82 -20.90 13.37
C ALA A 291 1.32 -21.95 12.36
N ALA A 292 2.24 -22.84 12.77
CA ALA A 292 2.64 -24.05 12.05
C ALA A 292 1.67 -25.20 12.34
#